data_AF-A0A1B1ZI65-F1
#
_entry.id   AF-A0A1B1ZI65-F1
#
_cell.length_a   1.000
_cell.length_b   1.000
_cell.length_c   1.000
_cell.angle_alpha   90.00
_cell.angle_beta   90.00
_cell.angle_gamma   90.00
#
_symmetry.space_group_name_H-M   'P 1'
#
loop_
_entity.id
_entity.type
_entity.pdbx_description
1 polymer ?
#
loop_
_entity_poly.entity_id
_entity_poly.type
_entity_poly.pdbx_seq_one_letter_code
_entity_poly.pdbx_strand_id
1 'polypeptide(L)'
;MRAPDTGDRETSEPGHHSPDPTGGPWPTVRPPSTRAVLAVRAAALGVLGWFAVVYTVASDVLSRAPHLLGGLLLGAVLCVTGAVLLWTHADRVPARVEPRRGPGMGLVADRVAARRLLLSGATPDGEQRRLVAVEVLADAKLPLVTGAMFGVLGPLVVAVAHTSGPLGPLTAALIVLLLAALAWRTWSAYRLHRAADGRHTVPRFAGSGAPWRPWP
;
A
#
# COMPACT_ATOMS: atom_id res chain seq x y z
N MET A 1 45.72 -62.89 -9.65
CA MET A 1 44.36 -63.32 -10.08
C MET A 1 43.33 -62.52 -9.30
N ARG A 2 42.19 -62.18 -9.94
CA ARG A 2 41.16 -61.19 -9.52
C ARG A 2 40.38 -61.53 -8.23
N ALA A 3 40.11 -60.46 -7.44
CA ALA A 3 38.88 -60.03 -6.72
C ALA A 3 38.25 -60.94 -5.63
N PRO A 4 37.58 -60.41 -4.55
CA PRO A 4 36.67 -59.24 -4.61
C PRO A 4 36.66 -58.21 -3.45
N ASP A 5 35.90 -57.15 -3.75
CA ASP A 5 35.38 -55.99 -3.02
C ASP A 5 35.10 -56.10 -1.52
N THR A 6 35.24 -54.98 -0.79
CA THR A 6 34.15 -54.34 -0.02
C THR A 6 34.64 -53.11 0.76
N GLY A 7 33.88 -52.02 0.68
CA GLY A 7 33.67 -51.13 1.83
C GLY A 7 34.32 -49.77 1.76
N ASP A 8 33.62 -48.82 1.15
CA ASP A 8 33.29 -47.50 1.68
C ASP A 8 34.14 -46.98 2.85
N ARG A 9 34.93 -45.94 2.57
CA ARG A 9 35.27 -44.94 3.58
C ARG A 9 35.35 -43.56 2.93
N GLU A 10 34.18 -43.00 2.69
CA GLU A 10 33.99 -41.56 2.65
C GLU A 10 34.62 -40.98 3.92
N THR A 11 35.64 -40.16 3.72
CA THR A 11 36.15 -39.25 4.75
C THR A 11 35.14 -38.11 4.84
N SER A 12 34.09 -38.34 5.62
CA SER A 12 33.17 -37.29 6.03
C SER A 12 33.91 -36.32 6.94
N GLU A 13 34.51 -35.28 6.35
CA GLU A 13 34.82 -34.06 7.08
C GLU A 13 33.53 -33.59 7.79
N PRO A 14 33.61 -33.10 9.04
CA PRO A 14 32.46 -32.54 9.72
C PRO A 14 31.99 -31.36 8.89
N GLY A 15 30.90 -31.58 8.16
CA GLY A 15 30.27 -30.59 7.32
C GLY A 15 30.13 -29.31 8.12
N HIS A 16 30.78 -28.27 7.63
CA HIS A 16 30.39 -26.91 7.92
C HIS A 16 28.94 -26.80 7.47
N HIS A 17 28.00 -27.08 8.37
CA HIS A 17 26.59 -26.82 8.16
C HIS A 17 26.46 -25.30 8.09
N SER A 18 26.73 -24.76 6.90
CA SER A 18 26.17 -23.48 6.49
C SER A 18 24.67 -23.60 6.72
N PRO A 19 24.06 -22.66 7.45
CA PRO A 19 22.62 -22.69 7.68
C PRO A 19 21.91 -22.79 6.32
N ASP A 20 20.96 -23.70 6.24
CA ASP A 20 20.12 -23.92 5.07
C ASP A 20 19.53 -22.57 4.59
N PRO A 21 19.83 -22.12 3.35
CA PRO A 21 19.52 -20.76 2.88
C PRO A 21 18.06 -20.63 2.41
N THR A 22 17.16 -21.50 2.85
CA THR A 22 15.77 -21.65 2.35
C THR A 22 14.82 -20.52 2.74
N GLY A 23 15.35 -19.35 3.10
CA GLY A 23 14.63 -18.09 3.04
C GLY A 23 14.84 -17.41 1.67
N GLY A 24 13.75 -17.13 0.94
CA GLY A 24 13.77 -16.24 -0.23
C GLY A 24 14.47 -14.89 0.03
N PRO A 25 14.85 -14.14 -1.03
CA PRO A 25 15.63 -12.91 -0.89
C PRO A 25 14.88 -11.84 -0.09
N TRP A 26 15.60 -11.09 0.74
CA TRP A 26 15.00 -9.98 1.49
C TRP A 26 14.37 -8.95 0.55
N PRO A 27 13.17 -8.42 0.84
CA PRO A 27 12.52 -7.52 -0.08
C PRO A 27 13.21 -6.15 -0.15
N THR A 28 13.42 -5.68 -1.38
CA THR A 28 14.04 -4.39 -1.65
C THR A 28 13.17 -3.48 -2.49
N VAL A 29 13.40 -2.17 -2.34
CA VAL A 29 12.69 -1.11 -3.07
C VAL A 29 13.66 -0.20 -3.79
N ARG A 30 13.19 0.37 -4.91
CA ARG A 30 13.85 1.48 -5.59
C ARG A 30 13.04 2.76 -5.45
N PRO A 31 13.70 3.91 -5.21
CA PRO A 31 13.01 5.20 -5.13
C PRO A 31 12.29 5.53 -6.44
N PRO A 32 11.24 6.37 -6.38
CA PRO A 32 10.56 6.83 -7.58
C PRO A 32 11.49 7.69 -8.46
N SER A 33 11.26 7.66 -9.77
CA SER A 33 11.94 8.57 -10.69
C SER A 33 11.36 9.98 -10.59
N THR A 34 12.16 11.01 -10.85
CA THR A 34 11.70 12.42 -10.84
C THR A 34 10.46 12.65 -11.71
N ARG A 35 10.39 11.99 -12.88
CA ARG A 35 9.24 12.06 -13.78
C ARG A 35 7.96 11.50 -13.13
N ALA A 36 8.08 10.39 -12.41
CA ALA A 36 6.94 9.79 -11.70
C ALA A 36 6.45 10.71 -10.56
N VAL A 37 7.36 11.30 -9.79
CA VAL A 37 7.02 12.27 -8.72
C VAL A 37 6.27 13.47 -9.30
N LEU A 38 6.77 14.04 -10.39
CA LEU A 38 6.14 15.17 -11.07
C LEU A 38 4.76 14.82 -11.62
N ALA A 39 4.61 13.65 -12.24
CA ALA A 39 3.32 13.20 -12.75
C ALA A 39 2.28 13.04 -11.63
N VAL A 40 2.67 12.48 -10.48
CA VAL A 40 1.77 12.34 -9.32
C VAL A 40 1.39 13.71 -8.74
N ARG A 41 2.34 14.65 -8.63
CA ARG A 41 2.05 16.02 -8.17
C ARG A 41 1.14 16.76 -9.14
N ALA A 42 1.36 16.61 -10.45
CA ALA A 42 0.46 17.16 -11.46
C ALA A 42 -0.95 16.57 -11.34
N ALA A 43 -1.08 15.26 -11.09
CA ALA A 43 -2.37 14.63 -10.82
C ALA A 43 -3.05 15.21 -9.57
N ALA A 44 -2.30 15.50 -8.50
CA ALA A 44 -2.84 16.17 -7.31
C ALA A 44 -3.44 17.55 -7.63
N LEU A 45 -2.75 18.35 -8.46
CA LEU A 45 -3.27 19.63 -8.93
C LEU A 45 -4.50 19.45 -9.84
N GLY A 46 -4.47 18.45 -10.73
CA GLY A 46 -5.60 18.11 -11.59
C GLY A 46 -6.85 17.73 -10.81
N VAL A 47 -6.70 17.00 -9.70
CA VAL A 47 -7.79 16.66 -8.77
C VAL A 47 -8.42 17.93 -8.16
N LEU A 48 -7.62 18.89 -7.75
CA LEU A 48 -8.13 20.16 -7.21
C LEU A 48 -8.85 20.98 -8.30
N GLY A 49 -8.29 21.05 -9.50
CA GLY A 49 -8.93 21.68 -10.65
C GLY A 49 -10.27 21.03 -11.01
N TRP A 50 -10.33 19.69 -10.95
CA TRP A 50 -11.56 18.94 -11.16
C TRP A 50 -12.64 19.29 -10.12
N PHE A 51 -12.27 19.33 -8.84
CA PHE A 51 -13.21 19.74 -7.80
C PHE A 51 -13.66 21.20 -7.96
N ALA A 52 -12.78 22.11 -8.38
CA ALA A 52 -13.16 23.50 -8.65
C ALA A 52 -14.25 23.60 -9.74
N VAL A 53 -14.15 22.79 -10.81
CA VAL A 53 -15.20 22.71 -11.85
C VAL A 53 -16.51 22.17 -11.30
N VAL A 54 -16.48 21.12 -10.48
CA VAL A 54 -17.71 20.58 -9.86
C VAL A 54 -18.32 21.57 -8.88
N TYR A 55 -17.48 22.28 -8.11
CA TYR A 55 -17.91 23.29 -7.15
C TYR A 55 -18.63 24.45 -7.84
N THR A 56 -18.12 24.98 -8.96
CA THR A 56 -18.79 26.08 -9.67
C THR A 56 -20.18 25.67 -10.14
N VAL A 57 -20.33 24.47 -10.71
CA VAL A 57 -21.64 23.93 -11.11
C VAL A 57 -22.57 23.71 -9.91
N ALA A 58 -22.05 23.13 -8.82
CA ALA A 58 -22.85 22.85 -7.62
C ALA A 58 -23.28 24.12 -6.88
N SER A 59 -22.48 25.19 -6.93
CA SER A 59 -22.75 26.45 -6.21
C SER A 59 -24.03 27.16 -6.70
N ASP A 60 -24.33 27.11 -8.01
CA ASP A 60 -25.58 27.64 -8.57
C ASP A 60 -26.79 26.86 -8.01
N VAL A 61 -26.67 25.54 -7.87
CA VAL A 61 -27.72 24.68 -7.31
C VAL A 61 -27.88 24.86 -5.80
N LEU A 62 -26.77 25.08 -5.08
CA LEU A 62 -26.76 25.25 -3.62
C LEU A 62 -27.61 26.45 -3.18
N SER A 63 -27.65 27.50 -3.99
CA SER A 63 -28.50 28.69 -3.77
C SER A 63 -29.99 28.34 -3.68
N ARG A 64 -30.41 27.21 -4.26
CA ARG A 64 -31.80 26.74 -4.33
C ARG A 64 -32.08 25.54 -3.41
N ALA A 65 -31.04 24.87 -2.91
CA ALA A 65 -31.14 23.63 -2.14
C ALA A 65 -30.04 23.53 -1.06
N PRO A 66 -30.19 24.23 0.08
CA PRO A 66 -29.15 24.32 1.11
C PRO A 66 -28.83 22.98 1.82
N HIS A 67 -29.76 22.02 1.78
CA HIS A 67 -29.55 20.68 2.32
C HIS A 67 -28.45 19.88 1.58
N LEU A 68 -28.04 20.31 0.38
CA LEU A 68 -26.95 19.70 -0.39
C LEU A 68 -25.55 20.13 0.07
N LEU A 69 -25.45 21.10 1.00
CA LEU A 69 -24.19 21.59 1.56
C LEU A 69 -23.35 20.46 2.18
N GLY A 70 -23.99 19.48 2.82
CA GLY A 70 -23.30 18.34 3.43
C GLY A 70 -22.53 17.50 2.40
N GLY A 71 -23.13 17.26 1.24
CA GLY A 71 -22.48 16.54 0.14
C GLY A 71 -21.29 17.31 -0.42
N LEU A 72 -21.44 18.63 -0.58
CA LEU A 72 -20.38 19.52 -1.06
C LEU A 72 -19.18 19.55 -0.11
N LEU A 73 -19.43 19.71 1.20
CA LEU A 73 -18.39 19.71 2.22
C LEU A 73 -17.66 18.37 2.28
N LEU A 74 -18.41 17.26 2.23
CA LEU A 74 -17.83 15.93 2.20
C LEU A 74 -16.96 15.72 0.95
N GLY A 75 -17.45 16.11 -0.23
CA GLY A 75 -16.69 16.04 -1.48
C GLY A 75 -15.41 16.89 -1.45
N ALA A 76 -15.48 18.09 -0.86
CA ALA A 76 -14.32 18.96 -0.66
C ALA A 76 -13.26 18.29 0.22
N VAL A 77 -13.67 17.76 1.38
CA VAL A 77 -12.78 17.07 2.31
C VAL A 77 -12.12 15.87 1.65
N LEU A 78 -12.89 15.04 0.94
CA LEU A 78 -12.35 13.88 0.21
C LEU A 78 -11.34 14.32 -0.86
N CYS A 79 -11.68 15.34 -1.65
CA CYS A 79 -10.81 15.84 -2.72
C CYS A 79 -9.48 16.40 -2.18
N VAL A 80 -9.55 17.27 -1.16
CA VAL A 80 -8.35 17.84 -0.52
C VAL A 80 -7.50 16.75 0.11
N THR A 81 -8.13 15.79 0.81
CA THR A 81 -7.41 14.64 1.38
C THR A 81 -6.72 13.83 0.28
N GLY A 82 -7.40 13.61 -0.85
CA GLY A 82 -6.85 12.94 -2.01
C GLY A 82 -5.62 13.64 -2.58
N ALA A 83 -5.71 14.96 -2.77
CA ALA A 83 -4.62 15.79 -3.25
C ALA A 83 -3.42 15.80 -2.29
N VAL A 84 -3.67 15.90 -0.97
CA VAL A 84 -2.62 15.85 0.06
C VAL A 84 -1.92 14.49 0.06
N LEU A 85 -2.65 13.38 -0.04
CA LEU A 85 -2.06 12.04 -0.12
C LEU A 85 -1.18 11.88 -1.37
N LEU A 86 -1.68 12.31 -2.54
CA LEU A 86 -0.89 12.28 -3.78
C LEU A 86 0.38 13.12 -3.64
N TRP A 87 0.27 14.34 -3.11
CA TRP A 87 1.40 15.26 -2.98
C TRP A 87 2.48 14.73 -2.03
N THR A 88 2.07 14.26 -0.85
CA THR A 88 2.97 13.83 0.22
C THR A 88 3.58 12.45 -0.02
N HIS A 89 2.93 11.58 -0.79
CA HIS A 89 3.45 10.24 -1.09
C HIS A 89 4.10 10.14 -2.46
N ALA A 90 4.13 11.22 -3.25
CA ALA A 90 4.71 11.23 -4.60
C ALA A 90 6.16 10.73 -4.65
N ASP A 91 6.98 11.14 -3.69
CA ASP A 91 8.41 10.81 -3.55
C ASP A 91 8.69 9.60 -2.65
N ARG A 92 7.67 9.07 -1.97
CA ARG A 92 7.79 8.02 -0.95
C ARG A 92 7.42 6.62 -1.45
N VAL A 93 6.60 6.55 -2.50
CA VAL A 93 6.17 5.28 -3.08
C VAL A 93 7.22 4.73 -4.04
N PRO A 94 7.63 3.46 -3.88
CA PRO A 94 8.69 2.89 -4.69
C PRO A 94 8.26 2.66 -6.14
N ALA A 95 9.17 2.92 -7.09
CA ALA A 95 8.94 2.63 -8.51
C ALA A 95 9.05 1.14 -8.83
N ARG A 96 10.01 0.46 -8.19
CA ARG A 96 10.24 -0.98 -8.35
C ARG A 96 10.38 -1.66 -7.01
N VAL A 97 9.93 -2.90 -7.02
CA VAL A 97 9.74 -3.75 -5.86
C VAL A 97 10.34 -5.11 -6.21
N GLU A 98 11.22 -5.62 -5.36
CA GLU A 98 11.78 -6.96 -5.45
C GLU A 98 11.58 -7.68 -4.10
N PRO A 99 11.33 -9.01 -4.08
CA PRO A 99 11.14 -9.88 -5.23
C PRO A 99 9.85 -9.57 -6.02
N ARG A 100 9.84 -9.88 -7.32
CA ARG A 100 8.61 -9.81 -8.12
C ARG A 100 7.62 -10.86 -7.60
N ARG A 101 6.31 -10.59 -7.76
CA ARG A 101 5.25 -11.56 -7.43
C ARG A 101 5.57 -12.92 -8.06
N GLY A 102 5.64 -13.96 -7.22
CA GLY A 102 6.07 -15.30 -7.63
C GLY A 102 6.21 -16.28 -6.44
N PRO A 103 6.66 -17.51 -6.71
CA PRO A 103 6.69 -18.63 -5.75
C PRO A 103 7.58 -18.41 -4.51
N GLY A 104 8.42 -17.37 -4.47
CA GLY A 104 9.25 -17.01 -3.30
C GLY A 104 8.63 -16.04 -2.30
N MET A 105 7.35 -15.67 -2.45
CA MET A 105 6.66 -14.67 -1.60
C MET A 105 5.95 -15.26 -0.37
N GLY A 106 6.09 -16.58 -0.14
CA GLY A 106 5.33 -17.35 0.85
C GLY A 106 3.84 -17.47 0.50
N LEU A 107 3.15 -18.42 1.14
CA LEU A 107 1.70 -18.56 0.97
C LEU A 107 0.97 -17.39 1.63
N VAL A 108 -0.24 -17.10 1.17
CA VAL A 108 -1.09 -16.07 1.77
C VAL A 108 -1.33 -16.37 3.26
N ALA A 109 -1.55 -17.65 3.60
CA ALA A 109 -1.75 -18.10 4.97
C ALA A 109 -0.53 -17.78 5.87
N ASP A 110 0.68 -18.05 5.40
CA ASP A 110 1.91 -17.82 6.15
C ASP A 110 2.16 -16.33 6.40
N ARG A 111 1.90 -15.49 5.39
CA ARG A 111 1.98 -14.02 5.55
C ARG A 111 0.97 -13.53 6.60
N VAL A 112 -0.27 -14.00 6.54
CA VAL A 112 -1.30 -13.64 7.52
C VAL A 112 -0.92 -14.11 8.92
N ALA A 113 -0.35 -15.30 9.07
CA ALA A 113 0.13 -15.81 10.36
C ALA A 113 1.28 -14.94 10.90
N ALA A 114 2.29 -14.63 10.08
CA ALA A 114 3.42 -13.78 10.44
C ALA A 114 2.96 -12.37 10.85
N ARG A 115 2.01 -11.78 10.11
CA ARG A 115 1.39 -10.50 10.47
C ARG A 115 0.66 -10.57 11.81
N ARG A 116 -0.15 -11.59 12.04
CA ARG A 116 -0.88 -11.74 13.32
C ARG A 116 0.09 -11.85 14.48
N LEU A 117 1.16 -12.62 14.31
CA LEU A 117 2.24 -12.78 15.30
C LEU A 117 2.96 -11.45 15.59
N LEU A 118 3.27 -10.67 14.55
CA LEU A 118 3.86 -9.34 14.74
C LEU A 118 2.90 -8.40 15.50
N LEU A 119 1.63 -8.37 15.10
CA LEU A 119 0.62 -7.49 15.68
C LEU A 119 0.20 -7.89 17.10
N SER A 120 0.39 -9.15 17.50
CA SER A 120 0.21 -9.59 18.90
C SER A 120 1.38 -9.20 19.81
N GLY A 121 2.46 -8.64 19.24
CA GLY A 121 3.64 -8.20 19.99
C GLY A 121 4.74 -9.26 20.11
N ALA A 122 4.53 -10.47 19.58
CA ALA A 122 5.56 -11.51 19.56
C ALA A 122 6.72 -11.15 18.60
N THR A 123 7.87 -11.78 18.80
CA THR A 123 9.06 -11.59 17.96
C THR A 123 9.06 -12.59 16.80
N PRO A 124 8.84 -12.15 15.55
CA PRO A 124 8.91 -13.04 14.40
C PRO A 124 10.33 -13.58 14.20
N ASP A 125 10.42 -14.82 13.72
CA ASP A 125 11.66 -15.47 13.27
C ASP A 125 12.17 -14.88 11.93
N GLY A 126 13.33 -15.34 11.44
CA GLY A 126 13.94 -14.77 10.21
C GLY A 126 13.04 -14.84 8.97
N GLU A 127 12.29 -15.93 8.82
CA GLU A 127 11.38 -16.17 7.71
C GLU A 127 10.11 -15.31 7.82
N GLN A 128 9.49 -15.30 8.99
CA GLN A 128 8.31 -14.50 9.30
C GLN A 128 8.59 -13.00 9.15
N ARG A 129 9.78 -12.54 9.54
CA ARG A 129 10.23 -11.16 9.29
C ARG A 129 10.26 -10.85 7.80
N ARG A 130 10.74 -11.77 6.97
CA ARG A 130 10.71 -11.60 5.51
C ARG A 130 9.29 -11.57 4.97
N LEU A 131 8.41 -12.46 5.42
CA LEU A 131 7.02 -12.52 4.99
C LEU A 131 6.24 -11.24 5.36
N VAL A 132 6.49 -10.67 6.55
CA VAL A 132 5.99 -9.36 6.94
C VAL A 132 6.52 -8.27 6.01
N ALA A 133 7.81 -8.27 5.70
CA ALA A 133 8.40 -7.30 4.77
C ALA A 133 7.73 -7.37 3.38
N VAL A 134 7.43 -8.58 2.89
CA VAL A 134 6.69 -8.80 1.63
C VAL A 134 5.25 -8.25 1.72
N GLU A 135 4.54 -8.45 2.83
CA GLU A 135 3.19 -7.93 3.00
C GLU A 135 3.18 -6.39 3.05
N VAL A 136 4.09 -5.78 3.82
CA VAL A 136 4.29 -4.33 3.89
C VAL A 136 4.57 -3.73 2.51
N LEU A 137 5.31 -4.45 1.68
CA LEU A 137 5.67 -4.06 0.33
C LEU A 137 4.52 -4.19 -0.67
N ALA A 138 3.64 -5.19 -0.48
CA ALA A 138 2.44 -5.35 -1.31
C ALA A 138 1.50 -4.13 -1.19
N ASP A 139 1.51 -3.49 -0.02
CA ASP A 139 0.68 -2.33 0.30
C ASP A 139 1.38 -0.98 0.02
N ALA A 140 2.59 -0.99 -0.54
CA ALA A 140 3.41 0.20 -0.73
C ALA A 140 2.77 1.32 -1.57
N LYS A 141 1.89 0.95 -2.51
CA LYS A 141 1.21 1.89 -3.41
C LYS A 141 -0.15 2.34 -2.89
N LEU A 142 -0.65 1.75 -1.80
CA LEU A 142 -1.99 2.05 -1.28
C LEU A 142 -2.21 3.54 -1.02
N PRO A 143 -1.28 4.33 -0.46
CA PRO A 143 -1.53 5.76 -0.22
C PRO A 143 -1.82 6.55 -1.50
N LEU A 144 -1.13 6.24 -2.60
CA LEU A 144 -1.37 6.88 -3.89
C LEU A 144 -2.68 6.44 -4.51
N VAL A 145 -3.02 5.15 -4.40
CA VAL A 145 -4.31 4.63 -4.87
C VAL A 145 -5.45 5.27 -4.10
N THR A 146 -5.35 5.34 -2.77
CA THR A 146 -6.33 6.03 -1.92
C THR A 146 -6.43 7.50 -2.26
N GLY A 147 -5.30 8.19 -2.41
CA GLY A 147 -5.27 9.59 -2.80
C GLY A 147 -5.97 9.85 -4.14
N ALA A 148 -5.67 9.03 -5.15
CA ALA A 148 -6.29 9.11 -6.47
C ALA A 148 -7.80 8.85 -6.41
N MET A 149 -8.24 7.79 -5.72
CA MET A 149 -9.66 7.45 -5.60
C MET A 149 -10.45 8.52 -4.85
N PHE A 150 -9.88 9.06 -3.77
CA PHE A 150 -10.46 10.16 -3.00
C PHE A 150 -10.60 11.41 -3.87
N GLY A 151 -9.55 11.74 -4.63
CA GLY A 151 -9.52 12.89 -5.52
C GLY A 151 -10.52 12.82 -6.67
N VAL A 152 -10.66 11.65 -7.29
CA VAL A 152 -11.55 11.44 -8.45
C VAL A 152 -13.00 11.25 -8.02
N LEU A 153 -13.26 10.44 -6.99
CA LEU A 153 -14.62 10.10 -6.57
C LEU A 153 -15.23 11.10 -5.59
N GLY A 154 -14.43 11.86 -4.83
CA GLY A 154 -14.93 12.88 -3.91
C GLY A 154 -15.89 13.88 -4.57
N PRO A 155 -15.54 14.47 -5.73
CA PRO A 155 -16.45 15.36 -6.45
C PRO A 155 -17.69 14.66 -7.02
N LEU A 156 -17.62 13.35 -7.32
CA LEU A 156 -18.79 12.58 -7.78
C LEU A 156 -19.83 12.36 -6.67
N VAL A 157 -19.41 12.27 -5.41
CA VAL A 157 -20.35 12.25 -4.26
C VAL A 157 -21.23 13.49 -4.26
N VAL A 158 -20.64 14.65 -4.60
CA VAL A 158 -21.39 15.90 -4.78
C VAL A 158 -22.36 15.74 -5.94
N ALA A 159 -21.87 15.48 -7.15
CA ALA A 159 -22.69 15.46 -8.36
C ALA A 159 -23.87 14.46 -8.29
N VAL A 160 -23.65 13.25 -7.78
CA VAL A 160 -24.68 12.20 -7.79
C VAL A 160 -25.75 12.40 -6.71
N ALA A 161 -25.39 13.01 -5.57
CA ALA A 161 -26.36 13.41 -4.56
C ALA A 161 -27.35 14.49 -5.05
N HIS A 162 -27.03 15.19 -6.16
CA HIS A 162 -27.91 16.18 -6.79
C HIS A 162 -28.89 15.58 -7.80
N THR A 163 -28.79 14.29 -8.12
CA THR A 163 -29.68 13.66 -9.10
C THR A 163 -31.07 13.44 -8.50
N SER A 164 -32.11 13.85 -9.23
CA SER A 164 -33.52 13.72 -8.82
C SER A 164 -33.97 12.26 -8.92
N GLY A 165 -33.75 11.49 -7.86
CA GLY A 165 -34.20 10.10 -7.73
C GLY A 165 -33.51 9.35 -6.58
N PRO A 166 -34.09 8.24 -6.10
CA PRO A 166 -33.54 7.47 -4.97
C PRO A 166 -32.16 6.86 -5.27
N LEU A 167 -31.81 6.73 -6.55
CA LEU A 167 -30.52 6.20 -7.00
C LEU A 167 -29.36 7.14 -6.67
N GLY A 168 -29.57 8.46 -6.67
CA GLY A 168 -28.53 9.45 -6.39
C GLY A 168 -27.90 9.29 -5.01
N PRO A 169 -28.70 9.39 -3.93
CA PRO A 169 -28.22 9.16 -2.57
C PRO A 169 -27.63 7.77 -2.36
N LEU A 170 -28.21 6.74 -2.99
CA LEU A 170 -27.71 5.36 -2.88
C LEU A 170 -26.32 5.20 -3.51
N THR A 171 -26.11 5.74 -4.71
CA THR A 171 -24.80 5.70 -5.36
C THR A 171 -23.76 6.52 -4.58
N ALA A 172 -24.15 7.69 -4.06
CA ALA A 172 -23.27 8.49 -3.20
C ALA A 172 -22.87 7.71 -1.93
N ALA A 173 -23.82 7.01 -1.29
CA ALA A 173 -23.55 6.17 -0.13
C ALA A 173 -22.59 5.01 -0.48
N LEU A 174 -22.77 4.34 -1.63
CA LEU A 174 -21.87 3.28 -2.09
C LEU A 174 -20.45 3.80 -2.36
N ILE A 175 -20.31 4.99 -2.96
CA ILE A 175 -19.01 5.64 -3.15
C ILE A 175 -18.35 5.91 -1.80
N VAL A 176 -19.09 6.49 -0.85
CA VAL A 176 -18.57 6.78 0.50
C VAL A 176 -18.13 5.50 1.20
N LEU A 177 -18.91 4.41 1.13
CA LEU A 177 -18.53 3.11 1.69
C LEU A 177 -17.26 2.54 1.05
N LEU A 178 -17.12 2.65 -0.27
CA LEU A 178 -15.91 2.24 -0.98
C LEU A 178 -14.69 3.03 -0.51
N LEU A 179 -14.82 4.36 -0.40
CA LEU A 179 -13.74 5.24 0.06
C LEU A 179 -13.39 4.98 1.54
N ALA A 180 -14.38 4.70 2.38
CA ALA A 180 -14.18 4.32 3.77
C ALA A 180 -13.44 2.97 3.89
N ALA A 181 -13.81 1.98 3.09
CA ALA A 181 -13.10 0.69 3.03
C ALA A 181 -11.64 0.86 2.58
N LEU A 182 -11.40 1.76 1.62
CA LEU A 182 -10.06 2.06 1.13
C LEU A 182 -9.22 2.80 2.20
N ALA A 183 -9.78 3.79 2.87
CA ALA A 183 -9.14 4.47 4.00
C ALA A 183 -8.80 3.50 5.14
N TRP A 184 -9.73 2.60 5.47
CA TRP A 184 -9.51 1.55 6.47
C TRP A 184 -8.35 0.64 6.06
N ARG A 185 -8.29 0.24 4.79
CA ARG A 185 -7.19 -0.58 4.26
C ARG A 185 -5.85 0.16 4.37
N THR A 186 -5.80 1.43 3.98
CA THR A 186 -4.61 2.29 4.10
C THR A 186 -4.15 2.43 5.54
N TRP A 187 -5.09 2.64 6.47
CA TRP A 187 -4.81 2.69 7.91
C TRP A 187 -4.25 1.36 8.45
N SER A 188 -4.81 0.24 8.00
CA SER A 188 -4.32 -1.09 8.40
C SER A 188 -2.88 -1.34 7.94
N ALA A 189 -2.53 -0.88 6.72
CA ALA A 189 -1.18 -0.95 6.17
C ALA A 189 -0.20 -0.02 6.90
N TYR A 190 -0.63 1.18 7.28
CA TYR A 190 0.14 2.08 8.14
C TYR A 190 0.47 1.43 9.49
N ARG A 191 -0.52 0.85 10.17
CA ARG A 191 -0.31 0.15 11.45
C ARG A 191 0.66 -1.02 11.31
N LEU A 192 0.52 -1.80 10.24
CA LEU A 192 1.44 -2.91 9.95
C LEU A 192 2.87 -2.41 9.71
N HIS A 193 3.04 -1.35 8.92
CA HIS A 193 4.35 -0.75 8.65
C HIS A 193 5.00 -0.22 9.94
N ARG A 194 4.26 0.50 10.78
CA ARG A 194 4.76 0.99 12.08
C ARG A 194 5.22 -0.15 12.99
N ALA A 195 4.44 -1.23 13.07
CA ALA A 195 4.83 -2.43 13.83
C ALA A 195 6.08 -3.10 13.24
N ALA A 196 6.18 -3.15 11.91
CA ALA A 196 7.32 -3.71 11.22
C ALA A 196 8.60 -2.88 11.39
N ASP A 197 8.50 -1.55 11.35
CA ASP A 197 9.63 -0.63 11.53
C ASP A 197 10.20 -0.75 12.94
N GLY A 198 9.33 -0.84 13.96
CA GLY A 198 9.73 -1.09 15.35
C GLY A 198 10.40 -2.44 15.61
N ARG A 199 10.33 -3.38 14.67
CA ARG A 199 10.98 -4.70 14.74
C ARG A 199 12.05 -4.90 13.65
N HIS A 200 12.41 -3.85 12.91
CA HIS A 200 13.36 -3.88 11.80
C HIS A 200 13.01 -4.88 10.69
N THR A 201 11.72 -5.12 10.47
CA THR A 201 11.18 -6.05 9.47
C THR A 201 10.67 -5.34 8.22
N VAL A 202 11.11 -4.10 7.99
CA VAL A 202 10.72 -3.31 6.82
C VAL A 202 11.60 -3.65 5.59
N PRO A 203 11.05 -3.50 4.37
CA PRO A 203 11.84 -3.53 3.15
C PRO A 203 12.99 -2.52 3.17
N ARG A 204 14.04 -2.79 2.39
CA ARG A 204 15.25 -1.94 2.33
C ARG A 204 15.46 -1.33 0.94
N PHE A 205 16.09 -0.18 0.86
CA PHE A 205 16.51 0.38 -0.42
C PHE A 205 17.59 -0.48 -1.07
N ALA A 206 17.41 -0.79 -2.36
CA ALA A 206 18.43 -1.48 -3.14
C ALA A 206 19.72 -0.66 -3.17
N GLY A 207 20.87 -1.30 -2.90
CA GLY A 207 22.19 -0.66 -2.86
C GLY A 207 22.55 -0.07 -1.49
N SER A 208 21.72 0.79 -0.91
CA SER A 208 22.06 1.44 0.38
C SER A 208 21.73 0.60 1.61
N GLY A 209 20.79 -0.34 1.51
CA GLY A 209 20.34 -1.15 2.65
C GLY A 209 19.54 -0.38 3.71
N ALA A 210 19.32 0.92 3.52
CA ALA A 210 18.56 1.75 4.45
C ALA A 210 17.08 1.30 4.53
N PRO A 211 16.44 1.39 5.70
CA PRO A 211 15.04 1.01 5.87
C PRO A 211 14.13 1.92 5.05
N TRP A 212 13.15 1.34 4.36
CA TRP A 212 12.16 2.11 3.61
C TRP A 212 10.98 2.51 4.49
N ARG A 213 10.76 3.82 4.56
CA ARG A 213 9.72 4.45 5.38
C ARG A 213 8.83 5.34 4.49
N PRO A 214 7.70 4.83 3.98
CA PRO A 214 6.81 5.59 3.12
C PRO A 214 5.84 6.48 3.88
N TRP A 215 5.75 6.31 5.19
CA TRP A 215 4.86 7.04 6.09
C TRP A 215 5.67 8.04 6.91
N PRO A 216 5.16 9.26 7.13
CA PRO A 216 5.74 10.23 8.04
C PRO A 216 5.64 9.77 9.52
#